data_AF-G4A8D2-F1
#
_entry.id   AF-G4A8D2-F1
#
_cell.length_a   1.000
_cell.length_b   1.000
_cell.length_c   1.000
_cell.angle_alpha   90.00
_cell.angle_beta   90.00
_cell.angle_gamma   90.00
#
_symmetry.space_group_name_H-M   'P 1'
#
loop_
_entity.id
_entity.type
_entity.pdbx_description
1 polymer ?
#
loop_
_entity_poly.entity_id
_entity_poly.type
_entity_poly.pdbx_seq_one_letter_code
_entity_poly.pdbx_strand_id
1 'polypeptide(L)'
;MTFKMLLGALLLSVFSTSVWADRVITDQLDRQVTIPDHIHRAVILQHQTLNLAVQLDATKQIAGVLSNWQKQLGKDFVRLAPELADLPMPGDLNTVNIESLMEIKPDVVFVTNYAPKEMIEKISTNECAGDCHFVT
;
A
#
# COMPACT_ATOMS: atom_id res chain seq x y z
N MET A 1 -27.83 9.60 -47.41
CA MET A 1 -26.99 8.51 -46.86
C MET A 1 -25.84 9.02 -45.98
N THR A 2 -26.02 10.17 -45.32
CA THR A 2 -24.92 10.96 -44.72
C THR A 2 -25.10 11.24 -43.22
N PHE A 3 -26.31 11.12 -42.66
CA PHE A 3 -26.58 11.45 -41.25
C PHE A 3 -26.31 10.29 -40.27
N LYS A 4 -26.52 9.03 -40.69
CA LYS A 4 -26.20 7.84 -39.88
C LYS A 4 -24.69 7.63 -39.66
N MET A 5 -23.86 8.18 -40.54
CA MET A 5 -22.40 8.03 -40.46
C MET A 5 -21.76 9.02 -39.47
N LEU A 6 -22.38 10.17 -39.23
CA LEU A 6 -21.94 11.16 -38.24
C LEU A 6 -22.26 10.76 -36.79
N LEU A 7 -23.31 9.98 -36.57
CA LEU A 7 -23.67 9.51 -35.22
C LEU A 7 -22.76 8.38 -34.72
N GLY A 8 -22.12 7.63 -35.63
CA GLY A 8 -21.17 6.58 -35.29
C GLY A 8 -19.78 7.10 -34.88
N ALA A 9 -19.38 8.27 -35.38
CA ALA A 9 -18.06 8.86 -35.10
C ALA A 9 -17.99 9.57 -33.73
N LEU A 10 -19.12 9.99 -33.15
CA LEU A 10 -19.17 10.67 -31.86
C LEU A 10 -19.13 9.71 -30.65
N LEU A 11 -19.45 8.43 -30.86
CA LEU A 11 -19.46 7.41 -29.79
C LEU A 11 -18.06 6.83 -29.49
N LEU A 12 -17.05 7.10 -30.31
CA LEU A 12 -15.70 6.55 -30.13
C LEU A 12 -14.75 7.48 -29.35
N SER A 13 -15.16 8.72 -29.05
CA SER A 13 -14.26 9.75 -28.48
C SER A 13 -14.28 9.86 -26.95
N VAL A 14 -14.94 8.96 -26.22
CA VAL A 14 -15.13 9.07 -24.75
C VAL A 14 -14.34 8.02 -23.94
N PHE A 15 -13.60 7.12 -24.60
CA PHE A 15 -12.69 6.21 -23.90
C PHE A 15 -11.32 6.86 -23.72
N SER A 16 -11.25 7.90 -22.90
CA SER A 16 -9.97 8.27 -22.26
C SER A 16 -9.65 7.18 -21.24
N THR A 17 -8.95 6.13 -21.67
CA THR A 17 -8.34 5.18 -20.74
C THR A 17 -7.25 5.92 -19.99
N SER A 18 -7.51 6.29 -18.74
CA SER A 18 -6.47 6.73 -17.81
C SER A 18 -5.46 5.60 -17.69
N VAL A 19 -4.31 5.72 -18.38
CA VAL A 19 -3.17 4.84 -18.13
C VAL A 19 -2.67 5.20 -16.74
N TRP A 20 -2.99 4.37 -15.74
CA TRP A 20 -2.39 4.47 -14.42
C TRP A 20 -0.94 4.01 -14.58
N ALA A 21 -0.02 4.96 -14.52
CA ALA A 21 1.39 4.69 -14.77
C ALA A 21 2.08 4.33 -13.45
N ASP A 22 2.74 3.18 -13.41
CA ASP A 22 3.60 2.87 -12.27
C ASP A 22 4.75 3.87 -12.14
N ARG A 23 5.18 4.10 -10.91
CA ARG A 23 6.33 4.93 -10.58
C ARG A 23 7.44 4.07 -9.99
N VAL A 24 8.68 4.37 -10.38
CA VAL A 24 9.86 3.72 -9.79
C VAL A 24 10.45 4.67 -8.76
N ILE A 25 10.58 4.21 -7.52
CA ILE A 25 11.25 4.92 -6.44
C ILE A 25 12.51 4.16 -6.00
N THR A 26 13.45 4.87 -5.39
CA THR A 26 14.56 4.27 -4.66
C THR A 26 14.22 4.28 -3.19
N ASP A 27 14.25 3.12 -2.55
CA ASP A 27 13.95 3.00 -1.13
C ASP A 27 15.18 3.24 -0.24
N GLN A 28 15.04 3.13 1.09
CA GLN A 28 16.13 3.40 2.03
C GLN A 28 17.26 2.34 2.02
N LEU A 29 17.10 1.26 1.26
CA LEU A 29 18.09 0.20 1.06
C LEU A 29 18.66 0.21 -0.37
N ASP A 30 18.54 1.33 -1.09
CA ASP A 30 19.00 1.54 -2.46
C ASP A 30 18.35 0.59 -3.48
N ARG A 31 17.15 0.06 -3.18
CA ARG A 31 16.42 -0.81 -4.11
C ARG A 31 15.50 0.03 -4.99
N GLN A 32 15.43 -0.33 -6.27
CA GLN A 32 14.46 0.24 -7.19
C GLN A 32 13.14 -0.52 -7.04
N VAL A 33 12.11 0.18 -6.57
CA VAL A 33 10.78 -0.38 -6.32
C VAL A 33 9.79 0.32 -7.22
N THR A 34 9.17 -0.43 -8.12
CA THR A 34 7.98 0.01 -8.85
C THR A 34 6.81 0.05 -7.88
N ILE A 35 5.96 1.07 -7.91
CA ILE A 35 4.72 1.20 -7.13
C ILE A 35 3.63 1.84 -8.01
N PRO A 36 2.33 1.70 -7.70
CA PRO A 36 1.28 2.32 -8.48
C PRO A 36 1.30 3.85 -8.33
N ASP A 37 0.71 4.56 -9.29
CA ASP A 37 0.61 6.03 -9.24
C ASP A 37 -0.18 6.53 -8.03
N HIS A 38 -1.13 5.72 -7.55
CA HIS A 38 -1.96 6.05 -6.41
C HIS A 38 -1.99 4.87 -5.44
N ILE A 39 -1.64 5.16 -4.18
CA ILE A 39 -1.73 4.22 -3.09
C ILE A 39 -3.09 4.38 -2.42
N HIS A 40 -3.79 3.28 -2.28
CA HIS A 40 -5.11 3.18 -1.66
C HIS A 40 -5.16 2.13 -0.55
N ARG A 41 -4.22 1.17 -0.52
CA ARG A 41 -4.26 0.01 0.39
C ARG A 41 -2.89 -0.32 0.98
N ALA A 42 -2.23 0.67 1.58
CA ALA A 42 -0.94 0.48 2.22
C ALA A 42 -1.03 -0.39 3.48
N VAL A 43 -0.11 -1.34 3.63
CA VAL A 43 0.13 -2.02 4.91
C VAL A 43 1.43 -1.50 5.49
N ILE A 44 1.38 -0.95 6.71
CA ILE A 44 2.54 -0.32 7.35
C ILE A 44 3.00 -1.16 8.55
N LEU A 45 4.06 -1.94 8.37
CA LEU A 45 4.65 -2.81 9.39
C LEU A 45 5.77 -2.12 10.19
N GLN A 46 5.78 -0.77 10.22
CA GLN A 46 6.78 0.05 10.91
C GLN A 46 6.14 1.28 11.58
N HIS A 47 6.39 1.46 12.87
CA HIS A 47 5.78 2.54 13.66
C HIS A 47 6.25 3.94 13.26
N GLN A 48 7.51 4.12 12.87
CA GLN A 48 8.01 5.43 12.42
C GLN A 48 7.30 5.89 11.15
N THR A 49 7.17 4.99 10.17
CA THR A 49 6.43 5.25 8.92
C THR A 49 4.95 5.48 9.20
N LEU A 50 4.35 4.73 10.11
CA LEU A 50 2.95 4.93 10.53
C LEU A 50 2.74 6.32 11.16
N ASN A 51 3.65 6.75 12.03
CA ASN A 51 3.60 8.09 12.63
C ASN A 51 3.74 9.21 11.59
N LEU A 52 4.59 9.02 10.57
CA LEU A 52 4.70 9.97 9.46
C LEU A 52 3.44 10.01 8.60
N ALA A 53 2.86 8.84 8.28
CA ALA A 53 1.62 8.77 7.51
C ALA A 53 0.46 9.49 8.20
N VAL A 54 0.36 9.38 9.53
CA VAL A 54 -0.62 10.14 10.33
C VAL A 54 -0.40 11.65 10.21
N GLN A 55 0.84 12.11 10.33
CA GLN A 55 1.16 13.55 10.21
C GLN A 55 0.94 14.12 8.80
N LEU A 56 0.99 13.25 7.78
CA LEU A 56 0.74 13.60 6.39
C LEU A 56 -0.73 13.47 5.98
N ASP A 57 -1.66 13.22 6.92
CA ASP A 57 -3.09 12.97 6.65
C ASP A 57 -3.34 11.81 5.66
N ALA A 58 -2.45 10.81 5.68
CA ALA A 58 -2.46 9.68 4.74
C ALA A 58 -3.18 8.44 5.28
N THR A 59 -3.80 8.50 6.46
CA THR A 59 -4.39 7.31 7.13
C THR A 59 -5.50 6.64 6.34
N LYS A 60 -6.23 7.40 5.51
CA LYS A 60 -7.26 6.88 4.58
C LYS A 60 -6.72 5.94 3.51
N GLN A 61 -5.41 5.94 3.27
CA GLN A 61 -4.74 5.05 2.31
C GLN A 61 -4.23 3.78 2.99
N ILE A 62 -4.35 3.66 4.31
CA ILE A 62 -3.81 2.53 5.08
C ILE A 62 -4.90 1.46 5.24
N ALA A 63 -4.56 0.24 4.84
CA ALA A 63 -5.42 -0.94 4.95
C ALA A 63 -4.93 -1.95 6.01
N GLY A 64 -3.76 -1.75 6.61
CA GLY A 64 -3.28 -2.54 7.74
C GLY A 64 -2.05 -1.95 8.43
N VAL A 65 -1.81 -2.32 9.67
CA VAL A 65 -0.72 -1.78 10.51
C VAL A 65 0.02 -2.87 11.28
N LEU A 66 1.23 -2.58 11.77
CA LEU A 66 1.93 -3.46 12.69
C LEU A 66 1.12 -3.74 13.97
N SER A 67 1.05 -5.01 14.36
CA SER A 67 0.26 -5.51 15.50
C SER A 67 0.64 -4.90 16.85
N ASN A 68 1.88 -4.45 16.99
CA ASN A 68 2.39 -3.85 18.21
C ASN A 68 2.41 -2.30 18.17
N TRP A 69 1.65 -1.66 17.27
CA TRP A 69 1.68 -0.19 17.09
C TRP A 69 1.39 0.58 18.38
N GLN A 70 0.41 0.16 19.19
CA GLN A 70 0.10 0.83 20.47
C GLN A 70 1.24 0.73 21.49
N LYS A 71 2.01 -0.37 21.46
CA LYS A 71 3.19 -0.53 22.29
C LYS A 71 4.32 0.38 21.82
N GLN A 72 4.48 0.55 20.51
CA GLN A 72 5.56 1.35 19.91
C GLN A 72 5.28 2.86 19.97
N LEU A 73 4.03 3.27 19.75
CA LEU A 73 3.61 4.67 19.66
C LEU A 73 2.98 5.19 20.97
N GLY A 74 2.69 4.30 21.90
CA GLY A 74 2.01 4.61 23.16
C GLY A 74 0.49 4.49 23.06
N LYS A 75 -0.15 4.08 24.18
CA LYS A 75 -1.60 3.84 24.26
C LYS A 75 -2.46 5.04 23.84
N ASP A 76 -1.97 6.26 24.06
CA ASP A 76 -2.72 7.49 23.79
C ASP A 76 -2.60 7.95 22.34
N PHE A 77 -1.80 7.26 21.50
CA PHE A 77 -1.66 7.57 20.08
C PHE A 77 -2.97 7.42 19.31
N VAL A 78 -3.85 6.51 19.74
CA VAL A 78 -5.21 6.35 19.17
C VAL A 78 -6.04 7.63 19.22
N ARG A 79 -5.71 8.59 20.11
CA ARG A 79 -6.37 9.90 20.14
C ARG A 79 -6.06 10.73 18.90
N LEU A 80 -4.90 10.52 18.27
CA LEU A 80 -4.46 11.25 17.07
C LEU A 80 -4.96 10.60 15.78
N ALA A 81 -5.09 9.27 15.78
CA ALA A 81 -5.55 8.49 14.64
C ALA A 81 -6.44 7.33 15.14
N PRO A 82 -7.71 7.61 15.49
CA PRO A 82 -8.61 6.60 16.05
C PRO A 82 -8.92 5.46 15.08
N GLU A 83 -8.90 5.75 13.77
CA GLU A 83 -9.13 4.78 12.70
C GLU A 83 -8.15 3.60 12.71
N LEU A 84 -6.97 3.76 13.31
CA LEU A 84 -5.97 2.68 13.41
C LEU A 84 -6.42 1.53 14.29
N ALA A 85 -7.37 1.75 15.21
CA ALA A 85 -7.87 0.73 16.12
C ALA A 85 -8.64 -0.39 15.40
N ASP A 86 -9.25 -0.08 14.26
CA ASP A 86 -10.09 -1.00 13.50
C ASP A 86 -9.33 -1.67 12.34
N LEU A 87 -8.06 -1.30 12.12
CA LEU A 87 -7.28 -1.82 11.01
C LEU A 87 -6.75 -3.24 11.27
N PRO A 88 -6.74 -4.11 10.24
CA PRO A 88 -6.06 -5.40 10.27
C PRO A 88 -4.59 -5.27 10.68
N MET A 89 -4.10 -6.30 11.38
CA MET A 89 -2.74 -6.35 11.90
C MET A 89 -2.00 -7.61 11.42
N PRO A 90 -1.59 -7.68 10.14
CA PRO A 90 -1.07 -8.90 9.53
C PRO A 90 0.38 -9.22 9.90
N GLY A 91 1.03 -8.45 10.77
CA GLY A 91 2.43 -8.65 11.11
C GLY A 91 2.96 -7.65 12.12
N ASP A 92 4.28 -7.59 12.27
CA ASP A 92 5.00 -6.59 13.06
C ASP A 92 6.33 -6.22 12.39
N LEU A 93 7.27 -5.64 13.14
CA LEU A 93 8.58 -5.22 12.64
C LEU A 93 9.41 -6.36 12.04
N ASN A 94 9.19 -7.61 12.48
CA ASN A 94 10.07 -8.74 12.17
C ASN A 94 9.32 -9.93 11.56
N THR A 95 8.00 -9.97 11.67
CA THR A 95 7.18 -11.12 11.28
C THR A 95 5.97 -10.68 10.46
N VAL A 96 5.51 -11.57 9.57
CA VAL A 96 4.33 -11.35 8.74
C VAL A 96 3.54 -12.65 8.61
N ASN A 97 2.22 -12.54 8.75
CA ASN A 97 1.28 -13.57 8.35
C ASN A 97 0.86 -13.29 6.90
N ILE A 98 1.34 -14.11 5.97
CA ILE A 98 1.10 -13.93 4.55
C ILE A 98 -0.39 -14.13 4.20
N GLU A 99 -1.09 -15.08 4.82
CA GLU A 99 -2.51 -15.31 4.54
C GLU A 99 -3.34 -14.08 4.92
N SER A 100 -3.14 -13.55 6.13
CA SER A 100 -3.81 -12.33 6.58
C SER A 100 -3.41 -11.10 5.75
N LEU A 101 -2.16 -11.03 5.27
CA LEU A 101 -1.71 -9.98 4.36
C LEU A 101 -2.44 -10.06 3.01
N MET A 102 -2.61 -11.26 2.45
CA MET A 102 -3.29 -11.45 1.15
C MET A 102 -4.77 -11.10 1.21
N GLU A 103 -5.44 -11.36 2.32
CA GLU A 103 -6.85 -10.97 2.52
C GLU A 103 -7.05 -9.44 2.45
N ILE A 104 -6.04 -8.68 2.89
CA ILE A 104 -6.05 -7.22 2.84
C ILE A 104 -5.90 -6.73 1.39
N LYS A 105 -5.32 -7.51 0.48
CA LYS A 105 -5.02 -7.09 -0.91
C LYS A 105 -4.29 -5.73 -0.95
N PRO A 106 -3.11 -5.62 -0.32
CA PRO A 106 -2.35 -4.38 -0.32
C PRO A 106 -1.78 -4.07 -1.70
N ASP A 107 -1.60 -2.78 -1.97
CA ASP A 107 -0.83 -2.28 -3.12
C ASP A 107 0.62 -1.99 -2.74
N VAL A 108 0.89 -1.61 -1.49
CA VAL A 108 2.24 -1.43 -0.97
C VAL A 108 2.37 -1.90 0.48
N VAL A 109 3.51 -2.51 0.80
CA VAL A 109 3.88 -2.91 2.16
C VAL A 109 5.14 -2.14 2.56
N PHE A 110 5.03 -1.33 3.61
CA PHE A 110 6.17 -0.65 4.23
C PHE A 110 6.71 -1.49 5.38
N VAL A 111 8.00 -1.75 5.38
CA VAL A 111 8.67 -2.42 6.50
C VAL A 111 9.94 -1.68 6.91
N THR A 112 10.46 -2.03 8.08
CA THR A 112 11.71 -1.43 8.55
C THR A 112 12.93 -1.95 7.78
N ASN A 113 13.96 -1.11 7.66
CA ASN A 113 15.21 -1.41 6.98
C ASN A 113 15.95 -2.66 7.51
N TYR A 114 15.71 -3.08 8.76
CA TYR A 114 16.26 -4.30 9.35
C TYR A 114 15.29 -5.50 9.32
N ALA A 115 14.20 -5.43 8.57
CA ALA A 115 13.27 -6.54 8.41
C ALA A 115 14.04 -7.81 8.00
N PRO A 116 13.80 -8.97 8.65
CA PRO A 116 14.53 -10.18 8.34
C PRO A 116 14.40 -10.55 6.87
N LYS A 117 15.48 -11.02 6.23
CA LYS A 117 15.46 -11.42 4.82
C LYS A 117 14.34 -12.42 4.51
N GLU A 118 14.10 -13.37 5.42
CA GLU A 118 13.01 -14.35 5.29
C GLU A 118 11.63 -13.67 5.22
N MET A 119 11.40 -12.59 5.99
CA MET A 119 10.16 -11.81 5.92
C MET A 119 10.02 -11.13 4.56
N ILE A 120 11.11 -10.52 4.07
CA ILE A 120 11.15 -9.88 2.74
C ILE A 120 10.86 -10.91 1.65
N GLU A 121 11.57 -12.05 1.69
CA GLU A 121 11.40 -13.14 0.74
C GLU A 121 9.98 -13.70 0.77
N LYS A 122 9.35 -13.84 1.94
CA LYS A 122 7.95 -14.27 2.04
C LYS A 122 7.00 -13.27 1.39
N ILE A 123 7.22 -11.96 1.56
CA ILE A 123 6.36 -10.93 0.95
C ILE A 123 6.58 -10.88 -0.56
N SER A 124 7.83 -10.92 -1.03
CA SER A 124 8.17 -10.87 -2.46
C SER A 124 7.83 -12.15 -3.22
N THR A 125 8.01 -13.33 -2.62
CA THR A 125 7.72 -14.62 -3.29
C THR A 125 6.23 -14.88 -3.38
N ASN A 126 5.47 -14.42 -2.40
CA ASN A 126 4.01 -14.47 -2.41
C ASN A 126 3.42 -13.17 -2.96
N GLU A 127 4.18 -12.44 -3.80
CA GLU A 127 3.72 -11.27 -4.55
C GLU A 127 2.24 -11.46 -4.90
N CYS A 128 1.40 -10.58 -4.36
CA CYS A 128 -0.06 -10.57 -4.52
C CYS A 128 -0.41 -10.50 -6.00
N ALA A 129 -0.39 -11.62 -6.73
CA ALA A 129 -0.74 -11.70 -8.15
C ALA A 129 -0.23 -10.54 -9.05
N GLY A 130 0.94 -9.93 -8.75
CA GLY A 130 1.54 -8.84 -9.53
C GLY A 130 1.21 -7.39 -9.11
N ASP A 131 0.36 -7.16 -8.09
CA ASP A 131 -0.17 -5.81 -7.77
C ASP A 131 0.31 -5.23 -6.43
N CYS A 132 1.23 -5.89 -5.72
CA CYS A 132 1.70 -5.45 -4.40
C CYS A 132 3.22 -5.24 -4.37
N HIS A 133 3.64 -4.09 -3.84
CA HIS A 133 5.02 -3.64 -3.86
C HIS A 133 5.60 -3.50 -2.45
N PHE A 134 6.92 -3.63 -2.31
CA PHE A 134 7.58 -3.70 -1.00
C PHE A 134 8.61 -2.57 -0.84
N VAL A 135 8.44 -1.73 0.17
CA VAL A 135 9.26 -0.52 0.38
C VAL A 135 9.86 -0.51 1.79
N THR A 136 11.13 -0.13 1.90
CA THR A 136 11.84 0.10 3.17
C THR A 136 12.22 1.56 3.35
#